data_AF-A0A9P6HSK0-F1
#
_entry.id   AF-A0A9P6HSK0-F1
#
_cell.length_a   1.000
_cell.length_b   1.000
_cell.length_c   1.000
_cell.angle_alpha   90.00
_cell.angle_beta   90.00
_cell.angle_gamma   90.00
#
_symmetry.space_group_name_H-M   'P 1'
#
loop_
_entity.id
_entity.type
_entity.pdbx_description
1 polymer ?
#
loop_
_entity_poly.entity_id
_entity_poly.type
_entity_poly.pdbx_seq_one_letter_code
_entity_poly.pdbx_strand_id
1 'polypeptide(L)'
;MALGFVPIAHIVAAVFSIIELGLSAYVASSYWWRSPDIVNFIIFNSVWSLLVLAYVGLTPLYMTRLFHKLVSLGLLVITTIFWFAGAIAFAVFVGHPRCGANTYCGSAQAGVAFAFFIWAIFMFLTVLDTLEAMRSRGHNTSVKANHAYPGA
;
A
#
# COMPACT_ATOMS: atom_id res chain seq x y z
N MET A 1 3.43 -0.39 -21.73
CA MET A 1 4.40 0.60 -21.21
C MET A 1 4.21 0.86 -19.71
N ALA A 2 2.99 0.81 -19.16
CA ALA A 2 2.75 0.93 -17.71
C ALA A 2 3.32 -0.24 -16.86
N LEU A 3 3.36 -1.46 -17.39
CA LEU A 3 3.85 -2.66 -16.69
C LEU A 3 5.31 -2.60 -16.22
N GLY A 4 6.17 -1.79 -16.84
CA GLY A 4 7.57 -1.66 -16.42
C GLY A 4 7.74 -0.88 -15.11
N PHE A 5 6.82 0.05 -14.82
CA PHE A 5 6.87 0.88 -13.62
C PHE A 5 6.27 0.20 -12.39
N VAL A 6 5.36 -0.75 -12.59
CA VAL A 6 4.69 -1.48 -11.51
C VAL A 6 5.68 -2.20 -10.57
N PRO A 7 6.63 -3.03 -11.04
CA PRO A 7 7.57 -3.70 -10.13
C PRO A 7 8.49 -2.71 -9.42
N ILE A 8 8.87 -1.61 -10.08
CA ILE A 8 9.66 -0.53 -9.47
C ILE A 8 8.87 0.10 -8.32
N ALA A 9 7.59 0.41 -8.54
CA ALA A 9 6.71 0.96 -7.51
C ALA A 9 6.53 0.01 -6.32
N HIS A 10 6.48 -1.31 -6.55
CA HIS A 10 6.46 -2.30 -5.46
C HIS A 10 7.75 -2.31 -4.64
N ILE A 11 8.92 -2.22 -5.29
CA ILE A 11 10.21 -2.14 -4.61
C ILE A 11 10.30 -0.86 -3.78
N VAL A 12 9.91 0.29 -4.35
CA VAL A 12 9.90 1.57 -3.62
C VAL A 12 8.93 1.52 -2.44
N ALA A 13 7.73 0.96 -2.62
CA ALA A 13 6.76 0.76 -1.54
C ALA A 13 7.32 -0.14 -0.42
N ALA A 14 8.05 -1.20 -0.77
CA ALA A 14 8.68 -2.11 0.20
C ALA A 14 9.76 -1.38 1.00
N VAL A 15 10.64 -0.63 0.33
CA VAL A 15 11.69 0.15 0.99
C VAL A 15 11.08 1.19 1.93
N PHE A 16 10.07 1.93 1.48
CA PHE A 16 9.41 2.92 2.32
C PHE A 16 8.68 2.29 3.51
N SER A 17 8.06 1.11 3.32
CA SER A 17 7.43 0.37 4.42
C SER A 17 8.44 -0.10 5.47
N ILE A 18 9.66 -0.48 5.07
CA ILE A 18 10.74 -0.83 6.00
C ILE A 18 11.22 0.40 6.76
N ILE A 19 11.37 1.54 6.08
CA ILE A 19 11.74 2.81 6.71
C ILE A 19 10.70 3.22 7.75
N GLU A 20 9.41 3.15 7.41
CA GLU A 20 8.31 3.40 8.36
C GLU A 20 8.33 2.44 9.54
N LEU A 21 8.57 1.16 9.30
CA LEU A 21 8.68 0.17 10.37
C LEU A 21 9.80 0.53 11.35
N GLY A 22 10.96 0.95 10.83
CA GLY A 22 12.09 1.39 11.65
C GLY A 22 11.80 2.66 12.46
N LEU A 23 11.20 3.68 11.82
CA LEU A 23 10.82 4.94 12.46
C LEU A 23 9.76 4.71 13.56
N SER A 24 8.70 3.98 13.23
CA SER A 24 7.62 3.69 14.18
C SER A 24 8.07 2.77 15.32
N ALA A 25 8.96 1.81 15.07
CA ALA A 25 9.57 0.99 16.13
C ALA A 25 10.46 1.83 17.08
N TYR A 26 11.23 2.78 16.55
CA TYR A 26 12.02 3.71 17.37
C TYR A 26 11.12 4.63 18.21
N VAL A 27 10.03 5.12 17.62
CA VAL A 27 9.03 5.90 18.35
C VAL A 27 8.39 5.05 19.45
N ALA A 28 8.04 3.79 19.16
CA ALA A 28 7.45 2.87 20.13
C ALA A 28 8.40 2.52 21.28
N SER A 29 9.70 2.30 21.01
CA SER A 29 10.70 1.93 22.03
C SER A 29 11.01 3.06 23.00
N SER A 30 10.74 4.31 22.60
CA SER A 30 10.84 5.47 23.50
C SER A 30 9.74 5.51 24.56
N TYR A 31 8.69 4.69 24.44
CA TYR A 31 7.64 4.54 25.45
C TYR A 31 7.95 3.38 26.40
N TRP A 32 8.18 3.67 27.69
CA TRP A 32 8.59 2.66 28.68
C TRP A 32 7.52 1.64 29.09
N TRP A 33 6.24 2.03 29.13
CA TRP A 33 5.18 1.18 29.71
C TRP A 33 4.03 0.85 28.75
N ARG A 34 3.65 1.80 27.88
CA ARG A 34 2.57 1.59 26.91
C ARG A 34 2.81 2.46 25.67
N SER A 35 3.00 1.81 24.54
CA SER A 35 3.09 2.49 23.24
C SER A 35 1.69 2.96 22.82
N PRO A 36 1.54 4.17 22.24
CA PRO A 36 0.26 4.67 21.74
C PRO A 36 -0.35 3.74 20.68
N ASP A 37 -1.67 3.56 20.72
CA ASP A 37 -2.39 2.67 19.79
C ASP A 37 -2.20 3.08 18.32
N ILE A 38 -2.00 4.38 18.07
CA ILE A 38 -1.74 4.94 16.74
C ILE A 38 -0.37 4.49 16.19
N VAL A 39 0.66 4.43 17.05
CA VAL A 39 2.00 3.96 16.65
C VAL A 39 1.95 2.45 16.36
N ASN A 40 1.23 1.69 17.19
CA ASN A 40 1.02 0.26 16.98
C ASN A 40 0.28 -0.01 15.66
N PHE A 41 -0.69 0.83 15.29
CA PHE A 41 -1.39 0.72 14.01
C PHE A 41 -0.47 0.96 12.81
N ILE A 42 0.44 1.94 12.87
CA ILE A 42 1.44 2.19 11.82
C ILE A 42 2.42 1.00 11.70
N ILE A 43 2.88 0.43 12.80
CA ILE A 43 3.73 -0.77 12.81
C ILE A 43 3.00 -1.93 12.13
N PHE A 44 1.75 -2.19 12.54
CA PHE A 44 0.91 -3.21 11.93
C PHE A 44 0.77 -2.97 10.42
N ASN A 45 0.49 -1.74 10.01
CA ASN A 45 0.27 -1.40 8.61
C ASN A 45 1.55 -1.60 7.77
N SER A 46 2.72 -1.29 8.31
CA SER A 46 4.02 -1.56 7.68
C SER A 46 4.25 -3.06 7.47
N VAL A 47 4.00 -3.88 8.49
CA VAL A 47 4.14 -5.35 8.37
C VAL A 47 3.11 -5.92 7.39
N TRP A 48 1.86 -5.50 7.50
CA TRP A 48 0.77 -5.87 6.58
C TRP A 48 1.14 -5.56 5.13
N SER A 49 1.68 -4.37 4.87
CA SER A 49 2.09 -3.94 3.54
C SER A 49 3.21 -4.79 2.96
N LEU A 50 4.18 -5.20 3.78
CA LEU A 50 5.24 -6.13 3.34
C LEU A 50 4.67 -7.51 2.94
N LEU A 51 3.68 -8.02 3.68
CA LEU A 51 3.00 -9.26 3.33
C LEU A 51 2.20 -9.12 2.02
N VAL A 52 1.48 -8.02 1.86
CA VAL A 52 0.74 -7.72 0.61
C VAL A 52 1.69 -7.60 -0.57
N LEU A 53 2.80 -6.86 -0.42
CA LEU A 53 3.81 -6.73 -1.47
C LEU A 53 4.49 -8.07 -1.78
N ALA A 54 4.72 -8.92 -0.78
CA ALA A 54 5.22 -10.27 -1.01
C ALA A 54 4.21 -11.10 -1.83
N TYR A 55 2.91 -11.04 -1.50
CA TYR A 55 1.88 -11.72 -2.29
C TYR A 55 1.78 -11.15 -3.71
N VAL A 56 1.65 -9.83 -3.88
CA VAL A 56 1.45 -9.22 -5.21
C VAL A 56 2.71 -9.31 -6.07
N GLY A 57 3.90 -9.22 -5.48
CA GLY A 57 5.19 -9.25 -6.17
C GLY A 57 5.70 -10.66 -6.49
N LEU A 58 5.66 -11.61 -5.54
CA LEU A 58 6.23 -12.95 -5.76
C LEU A 58 5.26 -13.91 -6.46
N THR A 59 3.96 -13.81 -6.20
CA THR A 59 2.97 -14.75 -6.76
C THR A 59 2.93 -14.77 -8.30
N PRO A 60 2.96 -13.63 -9.03
CA PRO A 60 3.00 -13.68 -10.50
C PRO A 60 4.33 -14.22 -11.06
N LEU A 61 5.42 -14.14 -10.29
CA LEU A 61 6.75 -14.64 -10.72
C LEU A 61 6.90 -16.15 -10.53
N TYR A 62 6.37 -16.70 -9.43
CA TYR A 62 6.60 -18.10 -9.05
C TYR A 62 5.36 -18.99 -9.13
N MET A 63 4.15 -18.44 -8.99
CA MET A 63 2.94 -19.23 -8.78
C MET A 63 1.70 -18.64 -9.47
N THR A 64 1.71 -18.63 -10.81
CA THR A 64 0.59 -18.13 -11.64
C THR A 64 -0.76 -18.81 -11.36
N ARG A 65 -0.75 -20.05 -10.83
CA ARG A 65 -1.96 -20.79 -10.43
C ARG A 65 -2.66 -20.24 -9.18
N LEU A 66 -1.93 -19.56 -8.29
CA LEU A 66 -2.46 -18.99 -7.04
C LEU A 66 -2.79 -17.50 -7.16
N PHE A 67 -2.48 -16.88 -8.30
CA PHE A 67 -2.72 -15.45 -8.50
C PHE A 67 -4.19 -15.20 -8.86
N HIS A 68 -4.90 -14.53 -7.96
CA HIS A 68 -6.26 -14.07 -8.20
C HIS A 68 -6.27 -12.55 -8.31
N LYS A 69 -6.54 -12.03 -9.53
CA LYS A 69 -6.58 -10.59 -9.80
C LYS A 69 -7.51 -9.82 -8.85
N LEU A 70 -8.67 -10.40 -8.52
CA LEU A 70 -9.61 -9.81 -7.56
C LEU A 70 -9.06 -9.73 -6.13
N VAL A 71 -8.29 -10.73 -5.70
CA VAL A 71 -7.68 -10.75 -4.37
C VAL A 71 -6.54 -9.75 -4.30
N SER A 72 -5.69 -9.69 -5.33
CA SER A 72 -4.63 -8.67 -5.46
C SER A 72 -5.20 -7.25 -5.36
N LEU A 73 -6.24 -6.96 -6.16
CA LEU A 73 -6.90 -5.66 -6.14
C LEU A 73 -7.52 -5.35 -4.78
N GLY A 74 -8.20 -6.33 -4.16
CA GLY A 74 -8.75 -6.18 -2.82
C GLY A 74 -7.69 -5.86 -1.76
N LEU A 75 -6.55 -6.56 -1.78
CA LEU A 75 -5.44 -6.31 -0.87
C LEU A 75 -4.83 -4.91 -1.06
N LEU A 76 -4.67 -4.46 -2.31
CA LEU A 76 -4.17 -3.12 -2.63
C LEU A 76 -5.13 -2.02 -2.12
N VAL A 77 -6.43 -2.17 -2.35
CA VAL A 77 -7.46 -1.24 -1.85
C VAL A 77 -7.44 -1.15 -0.33
N ILE A 78 -7.43 -2.30 0.37
CA ILE A 78 -7.40 -2.35 1.84
C ILE A 78 -6.14 -1.65 2.37
N THR A 79 -5.00 -1.98 1.79
CA THR A 79 -3.69 -1.40 2.18
C THR A 79 -3.69 0.12 1.99
N THR A 80 -4.29 0.59 0.89
CA THR A 80 -4.43 2.00 0.61
C THR A 80 -5.30 2.72 1.65
N ILE A 81 -6.43 2.12 2.05
CA ILE A 81 -7.31 2.68 3.08
C ILE A 81 -6.59 2.71 4.44
N PHE A 82 -5.86 1.65 4.79
CA PHE A 82 -5.09 1.59 6.03
C PHE A 82 -4.01 2.67 6.10
N TRP A 83 -3.24 2.86 5.02
CA TRP A 83 -2.26 3.94 4.97
C TRP A 83 -2.89 5.33 5.01
N PHE A 84 -4.06 5.52 4.38
CA PHE A 84 -4.76 6.81 4.45
C PHE A 84 -5.16 7.15 5.88
N ALA A 85 -5.88 6.22 6.52
CA ALA A 85 -6.36 6.40 7.89
C ALA A 85 -5.18 6.52 8.88
N GLY A 86 -4.16 5.68 8.71
CA GLY A 86 -2.95 5.67 9.53
C GLY A 86 -2.16 6.97 9.41
N ALA A 87 -1.92 7.45 8.19
CA ALA A 87 -1.18 8.69 7.95
C ALA A 87 -1.88 9.90 8.59
N ILE A 88 -3.21 10.01 8.46
CA ILE A 88 -3.98 11.09 9.08
C ILE A 88 -3.94 10.97 10.60
N ALA A 89 -4.19 9.78 11.15
CA ALA A 89 -4.16 9.55 12.59
C ALA A 89 -2.77 9.89 13.18
N PHE A 90 -1.70 9.49 12.49
CA PHE A 90 -0.33 9.78 12.91
C PHE A 90 0.00 11.26 12.77
N ALA A 91 -0.47 11.94 11.72
CA ALA A 91 -0.32 13.39 11.57
C ALA A 91 -0.98 14.17 12.71
N VAL A 92 -2.21 13.79 13.09
CA VAL A 92 -2.94 14.40 14.21
C VAL A 92 -2.26 14.11 15.54
N PHE A 93 -1.73 12.90 15.72
CA PHE A 93 -1.00 12.51 16.93
C PHE A 93 0.30 13.29 17.10
N VAL A 94 1.09 13.44 16.04
CA VAL A 94 2.35 14.19 16.08
C VAL A 94 2.06 15.69 16.22
N GLY A 95 1.07 16.22 15.51
CA GLY A 95 0.70 17.63 15.53
C GLY A 95 1.75 18.53 14.86
N HIS A 96 1.92 19.75 15.37
CA HIS A 96 2.93 20.72 14.89
C HIS A 96 3.95 21.10 15.98
N PRO A 97 4.76 20.15 16.49
CA PRO A 97 5.76 20.42 17.49
C PRO A 97 6.99 21.09 16.86
N ARG A 98 7.51 22.14 17.51
CA ARG A 98 8.81 22.73 17.13
C ARG A 98 9.92 21.80 17.62
N CYS A 99 10.37 20.88 16.76
CA CYS A 99 11.23 19.78 17.15
C CYS A 99 12.67 20.17 17.56
N GLY A 100 13.16 21.36 17.20
CA GLY A 100 14.51 21.79 17.58
C GLY A 100 15.58 20.74 17.25
N ALA A 101 16.45 20.42 18.22
CA ALA A 101 17.46 19.36 18.10
C ALA A 101 16.97 17.98 18.61
N ASN A 102 15.67 17.80 18.88
CA ASN A 102 15.15 16.56 19.43
C ASN A 102 14.90 15.53 18.31
N THR A 103 15.79 14.54 18.21
CA THR A 103 15.75 13.47 17.21
C THR A 103 14.42 12.71 17.23
N TYR A 104 13.83 12.49 18.41
CA TYR A 104 12.54 11.80 18.56
C TYR A 104 11.40 12.50 17.82
N CYS A 105 11.32 13.82 17.98
CA CYS A 105 10.28 14.64 17.36
C CYS A 105 10.48 14.71 15.83
N GLY A 106 11.73 14.87 15.38
CA GLY A 106 12.07 14.86 13.96
C GLY A 106 11.74 13.53 13.29
N SER A 107 12.01 12.40 13.95
CA SER A 107 11.66 11.07 13.45
C SER A 107 10.14 10.87 13.33
N ALA A 108 9.36 11.36 14.29
CA ALA A 108 7.90 11.27 14.22
C ALA A 108 7.32 12.11 13.06
N GLN A 109 7.83 13.33 12.86
CA GLN A 109 7.43 14.18 11.74
C GLN A 109 7.83 13.59 10.38
N ALA A 110 9.04 13.04 10.28
CA ALA A 110 9.48 12.34 9.07
C ALA A 110 8.59 11.13 8.80
N GLY A 111 8.19 10.38 9.83
CA GLY A 111 7.31 9.23 9.68
C GLY A 111 5.92 9.61 9.14
N VAL A 112 5.37 10.75 9.54
CA VAL A 112 4.13 11.25 8.94
C VAL A 112 4.27 11.47 7.44
N ALA A 113 5.39 12.06 6.99
CA ALA A 113 5.64 12.29 5.57
C ALA A 113 5.80 10.98 4.78
N PHE A 114 6.56 10.03 5.30
CA PHE A 114 6.74 8.71 4.67
C PHE A 114 5.43 7.93 4.61
N ALA A 115 4.59 7.98 5.65
CA ALA A 115 3.26 7.37 5.63
C ALA A 115 2.37 7.92 4.49
N PHE A 116 2.40 9.23 4.21
CA PHE A 116 1.68 9.82 3.07
C PHE A 116 2.28 9.42 1.72
N PHE A 117 3.61 9.31 1.60
CA PHE A 117 4.23 8.83 0.36
C PHE A 117 3.87 7.37 0.07
N ILE A 118 3.85 6.51 1.10
CA ILE A 118 3.43 5.12 0.96
C ILE A 118 1.96 5.05 0.55
N TRP A 119 1.10 5.84 1.19
CA TRP A 119 -0.30 5.96 0.77
C TRP A 119 -0.44 6.32 -0.72
N ALA A 120 0.31 7.32 -1.18
CA ALA A 120 0.24 7.77 -2.57
C ALA A 120 0.70 6.68 -3.55
N ILE A 121 1.74 5.92 -3.21
CA ILE A 121 2.20 4.79 -4.03
C ILE A 121 1.15 3.68 -4.09
N PHE A 122 0.57 3.30 -2.96
CA PHE A 122 -0.49 2.28 -2.93
C PHE A 122 -1.76 2.74 -3.65
N MET A 123 -2.14 4.02 -3.54
CA MET A 123 -3.20 4.62 -4.33
C MET A 123 -2.92 4.48 -5.83
N PHE A 124 -1.72 4.87 -6.26
CA PHE A 124 -1.31 4.77 -7.66
C PHE A 124 -1.38 3.33 -8.17
N LEU A 125 -0.83 2.37 -7.42
CA LEU A 125 -0.90 0.94 -7.75
C LEU A 125 -2.35 0.44 -7.84
N THR A 126 -3.19 0.82 -6.88
CA THR A 126 -4.61 0.46 -6.84
C THR A 126 -5.36 0.98 -8.06
N VAL A 127 -5.12 2.24 -8.46
CA VAL A 127 -5.75 2.84 -9.64
C VAL A 127 -5.33 2.11 -10.91
N LEU A 128 -4.04 1.82 -11.07
CA LEU A 128 -3.55 1.07 -12.23
C LEU A 128 -4.18 -0.32 -12.34
N ASP A 129 -4.20 -1.09 -11.24
CA ASP A 129 -4.77 -2.44 -11.22
C ASP A 129 -6.29 -2.40 -11.48
N THR A 130 -6.97 -1.38 -10.96
CA THR A 130 -8.41 -1.15 -11.21
C THR A 130 -8.69 -0.87 -12.69
N LEU A 131 -7.89 0.01 -13.32
CA LEU A 131 -8.03 0.32 -14.74
C LEU A 131 -7.77 -0.91 -15.62
N GLU A 132 -6.77 -1.74 -15.28
CA GLU A 132 -6.49 -2.99 -15.96
C GLU A 132 -7.62 -4.03 -15.80
N ALA A 133 -8.20 -4.12 -14.61
CA ALA A 133 -9.36 -4.97 -14.34
C ALA A 133 -10.59 -4.54 -15.15
N MET A 134 -10.86 -3.23 -15.24
CA MET A 134 -11.95 -2.68 -16.04
C MET A 134 -11.74 -2.92 -17.54
N ARG A 135 -10.52 -2.70 -18.05
CA ARG A 135 -10.18 -2.92 -19.46
C ARG A 135 -10.31 -4.40 -19.86
N SER A 136 -9.94 -5.32 -18.96
CA SER A 136 -10.05 -6.76 -19.20
C SER A 136 -11.50 -7.24 -19.31
N ARG A 137 -12.44 -6.61 -18.60
CA ARG A 137 -13.88 -6.93 -18.68
C ARG A 137 -14.51 -6.51 -20.01
N GLY A 138 -14.07 -5.39 -20.60
CA GLY A 138 -14.62 -4.88 -21.87
C GLY A 138 -14.32 -5.75 -23.10
N HIS A 139 -13.27 -6.58 -23.07
CA HIS A 139 -12.99 -7.53 -24.16
C HIS A 139 -13.90 -8.77 -24.13
N ASN A 140 -14.31 -9.23 -22.94
CA ASN A 140 -15.14 -10.42 -22.79
C ASN A 140 -16.61 -10.19 -23.18
N THR A 141 -17.09 -8.94 -23.16
CA THR A 141 -18.44 -8.59 -23.61
C THR A 141 -18.55 -8.53 -25.14
N SER A 142 -17.48 -8.13 -25.84
CA SER A 142 -17.46 -8.04 -27.31
C SER A 142 -17.46 -9.42 -27.98
N VAL A 143 -16.84 -10.44 -27.38
CA VAL A 143 -16.82 -11.81 -27.94
C VAL A 143 -18.20 -12.46 -27.88
N LYS A 144 -19.00 -12.14 -26.84
CA LYS A 144 -20.34 -12.73 -26.68
C LYS A 144 -21.39 -12.12 -27.64
N ALA A 145 -21.17 -10.92 -28.14
CA ALA A 145 -22.08 -10.26 -29.10
C ALA A 145 -21.99 -10.86 -30.52
N ASN A 146 -20.84 -11.43 -30.91
CA ASN A 146 -20.62 -11.97 -32.27
C ASN A 146 -21.04 -13.45 -32.44
N HIS A 147 -21.76 -14.02 -31.47
CA HIS A 147 -22.32 -15.39 -31.58
C HIS A 147 -23.85 -15.42 -31.60
N ALA A 148 -24.51 -14.27 -31.75
CA ALA A 148 -25.93 -14.22 -32.04
C ALA A 148 -26.18 -14.49 -33.55
N TYR A 149 -26.31 -15.77 -33.88
CA TYR A 149 -26.99 -16.39 -35.05
C TYR A 149 -26.38 -16.23 -36.47
N PRO A 150 -25.86 -17.33 -37.05
CA PRO A 150 -25.87 -17.56 -38.49
C PRO A 150 -27.15 -18.33 -38.86
N GLY A 151 -28.13 -17.68 -39.49
CA GLY A 151 -29.28 -18.38 -40.06
C GLY A 151 -30.58 -17.58 -40.08
N ALA A 152 -30.71 -16.71 -41.09
CA ALA A 152 -31.97 -16.36 -41.74
C ALA A 152 -31.68 -16.12 -43.22
#